data_AF-A0A1X0WIN8-F1
#
_entry.id   AF-A0A1X0WIN8-F1
#
_cell.length_a   1.000
_cell.length_b   1.000
_cell.length_c   1.000
_cell.angle_alpha   90.00
_cell.angle_beta   90.00
_cell.angle_gamma   90.00
#
_symmetry.space_group_name_H-M   'P 1'
#
loop_
_entity.id
_entity.type
_entity.pdbx_description
1 polymer ?
#
loop_
_entity_poly.entity_id
_entity_poly.type
_entity_poly.pdbx_seq_one_letter_code
_entity_poly.pdbx_strand_id
1 'polypeptide(L)' 'MKATYIVMTAVLAAVTLLSGCGVHNVQLQQDRERCSQYGFQSGTNSFAKCMQDTAIERDRISMVGSLFSKIKQ' A
#
# COMPACT_ATOMS: atom_id res chain seq x y z
N MET A 1 -25.79 4.21 -28.19
CA MET A 1 -25.87 3.44 -26.92
C MET A 1 -24.73 2.43 -26.75
N LYS A 2 -24.42 1.56 -27.73
CA LYS A 2 -23.32 0.56 -27.62
C LYS A 2 -21.91 1.17 -27.48
N ALA A 3 -21.60 2.22 -28.26
CA ALA A 3 -20.28 2.86 -28.23
C ALA A 3 -19.96 3.54 -26.88
N THR A 4 -20.97 4.15 -26.24
CA THR A 4 -20.83 4.82 -24.94
C THR A 4 -20.45 3.84 -23.82
N TYR A 5 -20.96 2.61 -23.88
CA TYR A 5 -20.68 1.57 -22.89
C TYR A 5 -19.23 1.04 -23.02
N ILE A 6 -18.76 0.86 -24.26
CA ILE A 6 -17.39 0.41 -24.55
C ILE A 6 -16.37 1.45 -24.05
N VAL A 7 -16.63 2.73 -24.29
CA VAL A 7 -15.77 3.83 -23.80
C VAL A 7 -15.74 3.86 -22.27
N MET A 8 -16.89 3.69 -21.59
CA MET A 8 -16.91 3.62 -20.13
C MET A 8 -16.11 2.43 -19.58
N THR A 9 -16.24 1.24 -20.18
CA THR A 9 -15.47 0.07 -19.73
C THR A 9 -13.96 0.24 -19.90
N ALA A 10 -13.52 0.92 -20.98
CA ALA A 10 -12.10 1.18 -21.22
C ALA A 10 -11.51 2.18 -20.21
N VAL A 11 -12.28 3.21 -19.83
CA VAL A 11 -11.85 4.20 -18.82
C VAL A 11 -11.70 3.54 -17.45
N LEU A 12 -12.65 2.69 -17.03
CA LEU A 12 -12.57 1.96 -15.76
C LEU A 12 -11.34 1.05 -15.69
N ALA A 13 -11.00 0.36 -16.77
CA ALA A 13 -9.81 -0.49 -16.85
C ALA A 13 -8.49 0.31 -16.78
N ALA A 14 -8.46 1.52 -17.33
CA ALA A 14 -7.27 2.37 -17.26
C ALA A 14 -7.00 2.88 -15.83
N VAL A 15 -8.06 3.24 -15.09
CA VAL A 15 -7.93 3.76 -13.71
C VAL A 15 -7.46 2.69 -12.72
N THR A 16 -7.91 1.44 -12.89
CA THR A 16 -7.44 0.33 -12.04
C THR A 16 -5.95 0.03 -12.25
N LEU A 17 -5.46 0.08 -13.50
CA LEU A 17 -4.03 -0.10 -13.80
C LEU A 17 -3.15 1.02 -13.21
N LEU A 18 -3.67 2.25 -13.13
CA LEU A 18 -2.94 3.40 -12.56
C LEU A 18 -2.92 3.42 -11.03
N SER A 19 -3.85 2.72 -10.36
CA SER A 19 -3.96 2.71 -8.90
C SER A 19 -2.78 2.02 -8.17
N GLY A 20 -1.96 1.25 -8.89
CA GLY A 20 -0.78 0.57 -8.32
C GLY A 20 0.45 1.47 -8.11
N CYS A 21 0.60 2.55 -8.88
CA CYS A 21 1.84 3.35 -8.88
C CYS A 21 1.96 4.33 -7.70
N GLY A 22 0.87 4.68 -7.02
CA GLY A 22 0.88 5.68 -5.93
C GLY A 22 1.06 5.11 -4.52
N VAL A 23 0.73 3.83 -4.32
CA VAL A 23 0.59 3.23 -2.99
C VAL A 23 1.92 3.13 -2.23
N HIS A 24 3.03 2.85 -2.93
CA HIS A 24 4.34 2.68 -2.31
C HIS A 24 4.85 3.93 -1.59
N ASN A 25 4.69 5.12 -2.20
CA ASN A 25 5.18 6.37 -1.64
C ASN A 25 4.37 6.83 -0.42
N VAL A 26 3.05 6.66 -0.47
CA VAL A 26 2.17 7.01 0.65
C VAL A 26 2.56 6.21 1.89
N GLN A 27 2.93 4.94 1.71
CA GLN A 27 3.18 4.06 2.83
C GLN A 27 4.54 4.28 3.50
N LEU A 28 5.57 4.61 2.71
CA LEU A 28 6.86 4.99 3.28
C LEU A 28 6.72 6.25 4.16
N GLN A 29 5.93 7.23 3.71
CA GLN A 29 5.68 8.45 4.48
C GLN A 29 4.93 8.14 5.78
N GLN A 30 3.92 7.27 5.70
CA GLN A 30 3.12 6.87 6.86
C GLN A 30 3.94 6.11 7.92
N ASP A 31 4.83 5.22 7.49
CA ASP A 31 5.75 4.51 8.39
C ASP A 31 6.72 5.50 9.06
N ARG A 32 7.21 6.50 8.30
CA ARG A 32 8.09 7.55 8.81
C ARG A 32 7.41 8.40 9.90
N GLU A 33 6.17 8.80 9.65
CA GLU A 33 5.34 9.55 10.61
C GLU A 33 5.09 8.72 11.86
N ARG A 34 4.70 7.46 11.72
CA ARG A 34 4.47 6.55 12.86
C ARG A 34 5.73 6.40 13.72
N CYS A 35 6.90 6.18 13.11
CA CYS A 35 8.15 6.06 13.85
C CYS A 35 8.57 7.36 14.54
N SER A 36 8.24 8.52 13.96
CA SER A 36 8.45 9.81 14.62
C SER A 36 7.53 10.02 15.84
N GLN A 37 6.29 9.50 15.79
CA GLN A 37 5.34 9.59 16.92
C GLN A 37 5.78 8.76 18.14
N TYR A 38 6.54 7.69 17.93
CA TYR A 38 7.17 6.95 19.03
C TYR A 38 8.36 7.68 19.67
N GLY A 39 8.71 8.88 19.17
CA GLY A 39 9.81 9.68 19.68
C GLY A 39 11.18 9.31 19.12
N PHE A 40 11.24 8.43 18.11
CA PHE A 40 12.50 8.10 17.45
C PHE A 40 12.94 9.23 16.51
N GLN A 41 14.20 9.67 16.64
CA GLN A 41 14.76 10.67 15.75
C GLN A 41 15.19 10.05 14.42
N SER A 42 14.85 10.70 13.29
CA SER A 42 15.30 10.27 11.97
C SER A 42 16.83 10.16 11.91
N GLY A 43 17.32 9.11 11.24
CA GLY A 43 18.75 8.82 11.10
C GLY A 43 19.37 8.05 12.27
N THR A 44 18.61 7.70 13.30
CA THR A 44 19.08 6.84 14.40
C THR A 44 18.82 5.36 14.13
N ASN A 45 19.58 4.48 14.80
CA ASN A 45 19.38 3.03 14.72
C ASN A 45 17.98 2.61 15.20
N SER A 46 17.42 3.27 16.21
CA SER A 46 16.07 3.00 16.70
C SER A 46 15.00 3.37 15.68
N PHE A 47 15.20 4.48 14.95
CA PHE A 47 14.33 4.85 13.85
C PHE A 47 14.38 3.85 12.69
N ALA A 48 15.59 3.41 12.30
CA ALA A 48 15.77 2.39 11.27
C ALA A 48 15.10 1.07 11.66
N LYS A 49 15.24 0.66 12.93
CA LYS A 49 14.60 -0.54 13.47
C LYS A 49 13.08 -0.44 13.46
N CYS A 50 12.52 0.70 13.88
CA CYS A 50 11.07 0.94 13.81
C CYS A 50 10.53 0.85 12.38
N MET A 51 11.22 1.46 11.41
CA MET A 51 10.85 1.38 10.00
C MET A 51 10.86 -0.06 9.50
N GLN A 52 11.89 -0.82 9.86
CA GLN A 52 12.02 -2.22 9.47
C GLN A 52 10.92 -3.10 10.06
N ASP A 53 10.65 -2.97 11.37
CA ASP A 53 9.62 -3.74 12.06
C ASP A 53 8.22 -3.41 11.47
N THR A 54 7.97 -2.14 11.13
CA THR A 54 6.71 -1.71 10.49
C THR A 54 6.56 -2.28 9.09
N ALA A 55 7.64 -2.34 8.30
CA ALA A 55 7.63 -2.95 6.96
C ALA A 55 7.31 -4.45 7.03
N ILE A 56 7.95 -5.18 7.96
CA ILE A 56 7.71 -6.61 8.18
C ILE A 56 6.25 -6.89 8.54
N GLU A 57 5.68 -6.12 9.47
CA GLU A 57 4.29 -6.32 9.89
C GLU A 57 3.33 -6.07 8.72
N ARG A 58 3.62 -5.07 7.90
CA ARG A 58 2.79 -4.75 6.73
C ARG A 58 2.83 -5.83 5.66
N ASP A 59 3.99 -6.42 5.40
CA ASP A 59 4.14 -7.58 4.51
C ASP A 59 3.36 -8.77 5.04
N ARG A 60 3.41 -9.00 6.35
CA ARG A 60 2.62 -10.05 7.01
C ARG A 60 1.12 -9.85 6.80
N ILE A 61 0.62 -8.63 6.99
CA ILE A 61 -0.79 -8.29 6.76
C ILE A 61 -1.17 -8.46 5.29
N SER A 62 -0.31 -8.07 4.34
CA SER A 62 -0.54 -8.28 2.90
C SER A 62 -0.63 -9.75 2.52
N MET A 63 0.24 -10.60 3.06
CA MET A 63 0.19 -12.06 2.83
C MET A 63 -1.10 -12.67 3.38
N VAL A 64 -1.51 -12.26 4.57
CA VAL A 64 -2.76 -12.72 5.20
C VAL A 64 -3.97 -12.27 4.39
N GLY A 65 -4.01 -11.01 3.92
CA GLY A 65 -5.07 -10.50 3.05
C GLY A 65 -5.16 -11.26 1.72
N SER A 66 -4.02 -11.64 1.13
CA SER A 66 -3.97 -12.47 -0.08
C SER A 66 -4.52 -13.88 0.15
N LEU A 67 -4.21 -14.48 1.31
CA LEU A 67 -4.75 -15.79 1.71
C LEU A 67 -6.28 -15.74 1.89
N PHE A 68 -6.80 -14.70 2.55
CA PHE A 68 -8.25 -14.53 2.71
C PHE A 68 -8.98 -14.29 1.37
N SER A 69 -8.35 -13.55 0.43
CA SER A 69 -8.89 -13.41 -0.93
C SER A 69 -8.94 -14.74 -1.70
N LYS A 70 -7.95 -15.62 -1.50
CA LYS A 70 -7.93 -16.95 -2.12
C LYS A 70 -8.96 -17.93 -1.55
N ILE A 71 -9.30 -17.82 -0.26
CA ILE A 71 -10.28 -18.72 0.40
C ILE A 71 -11.73 -18.34 0.03
N LYS A 72 -11.97 -17.09 -0.39
CA LYS A 72 -13.30 -16.59 -0.78
C LYS A 72 -13.60 -16.73 -2.28
N GLN A 73 -12.67 -17.29 -3.08
CA GLN A 73 -12.89 -17.57 -4.50
C GLN A 73 -13.34 -19.02 -4.73
#